data_AF-A0A2D4L231-F1
#
_entry.id   AF-A0A2D4L231-F1
#
_cell.length_a   1.000
_cell.length_b   1.000
_cell.length_c   1.000
_cell.angle_alpha   90.00
_cell.angle_beta   90.00
_cell.angle_gamma   90.00
#
_symmetry.space_group_name_H-M   'P 1'
#
loop_
_entity.id
_entity.type
_entity.pdbx_description
1 polymer ?
#
loop_
_entity_poly.entity_id
_entity_poly.type
_entity_poly.pdbx_seq_one_letter_code
_entity_poly.pdbx_strand_id
1 'polypeptide(L)'
;MYNWLWYEMTTFSPYAEETAYENSLLVQHSGSLALSSLTHVLCSLTSNARGIFRLLVEYQLENKDNPSYLGLSFQDLYQRCREAFLVNSDLTLRAQLTEFRDHKLIRTKRGADGVEYLLIPMDAGILVDFVQKDNDV
;
A
#
# COMPACT_ATOMS: atom_id res chain seq x y z
N MET A 1 -31.25 8.94 15.89
CA MET A 1 -30.88 10.37 15.84
C MET A 1 -30.25 10.73 17.17
N TYR A 2 -29.20 11.55 17.16
CA TYR A 2 -28.51 12.00 18.36
C TYR A 2 -28.98 13.40 18.75
N ASN A 3 -29.32 13.62 20.02
CA ASN A 3 -29.65 14.94 20.58
C ASN A 3 -28.39 15.53 21.23
N TRP A 4 -27.53 16.13 20.40
CA TRP A 4 -26.26 16.70 20.85
C TRP A 4 -26.46 17.97 21.69
N LEU A 5 -25.69 18.08 22.77
CA LEU A 5 -25.52 19.29 23.57
C LEU A 5 -24.01 19.59 23.63
N TRP A 6 -23.62 20.79 23.22
CA TRP A 6 -22.22 21.19 23.11
C TRP A 6 -21.80 21.97 24.35
N TYR A 7 -20.62 21.67 24.88
CA TYR A 7 -20.00 22.35 26.02
C TYR A 7 -18.55 22.71 25.69
N GLU A 8 -18.06 23.81 26.26
CA GLU A 8 -16.67 24.23 26.12
C GLU A 8 -15.82 23.58 27.22
N MET A 9 -14.81 22.80 26.80
CA MET A 9 -13.88 22.08 27.67
C MET A 9 -12.44 22.22 27.15
N THR A 10 -11.96 23.46 27.03
CA THR A 10 -10.60 23.75 26.54
C THR A 10 -9.56 23.45 27.63
N THR A 11 -8.93 22.28 27.56
CA THR A 11 -7.85 21.86 28.48
C THR A 11 -6.47 22.02 27.83
N PHE A 12 -5.42 22.18 28.65
CA PHE A 12 -4.01 22.16 28.21
C PHE A 12 -3.36 20.77 28.35
N SER A 13 -4.16 19.73 28.58
CA SER A 13 -3.65 18.36 28.71
C SER A 13 -3.04 17.89 27.39
N PRO A 14 -1.88 17.21 27.40
CA PRO A 14 -1.29 16.68 26.19
C PRO A 14 -2.13 15.55 25.61
N TYR A 15 -2.27 15.52 24.27
CA TYR A 15 -2.99 14.50 23.52
C TYR A 15 -2.14 13.24 23.29
N ALA A 16 -1.53 12.71 24.35
CA ALA A 16 -0.52 11.65 24.21
C ALA A 16 -1.11 10.34 23.65
N GLU A 17 -2.31 9.96 24.09
CA GLU A 17 -2.99 8.74 23.64
C GLU A 17 -3.60 8.93 22.24
N GLU A 18 -4.14 10.12 21.96
CA GLU A 18 -4.76 10.43 20.67
C GLU A 18 -3.70 10.55 19.56
N THR A 19 -2.55 11.18 19.85
CA THR A 19 -1.46 11.34 18.89
C THR A 19 -0.58 10.10 18.73
N ALA A 20 -0.69 9.11 19.62
CA ALA A 20 0.00 7.83 19.48
C ALA A 20 -0.44 7.04 18.23
N TYR A 21 -1.54 7.44 17.59
CA TYR A 21 -2.08 6.86 16.38
C TYR A 21 -2.11 7.89 15.24
N GLU A 22 -1.27 8.91 15.28
CA GLU A 22 -1.16 9.86 14.17
C GLU A 22 0.02 9.55 13.26
N ASN A 23 -0.16 9.78 11.96
CA ASN A 23 0.92 9.70 10.98
C ASN A 23 1.82 10.93 11.13
N SER A 24 2.68 10.91 12.14
CA SER A 24 3.70 11.95 12.32
C SER A 24 4.85 11.75 11.33
N LEU A 25 5.33 12.85 10.74
CA LEU A 25 6.48 12.85 9.82
C LEU A 25 7.73 12.19 10.42
N LEU A 26 7.85 12.19 11.75
CA LEU A 26 9.01 11.72 12.47
C LEU A 26 8.90 10.27 12.98
N VAL A 27 7.73 9.62 12.88
CA VAL A 27 7.52 8.28 13.47
C VAL A 27 6.93 7.30 12.44
N GLN A 28 7.67 6.22 12.18
CA GLN A 28 7.21 5.09 11.37
C GLN A 28 6.24 4.23 12.19
N HIS A 29 4.95 4.22 11.86
CA HIS A 29 3.95 3.39 12.54
C HIS A 29 3.71 2.06 11.82
N SER A 30 3.33 1.03 12.58
CA SER A 30 2.93 -0.31 12.10
C SER A 30 1.46 -0.57 12.45
N GLY A 31 0.74 -1.40 11.68
CA GLY A 31 -0.64 -1.83 12.01
C GLY A 31 -1.75 -1.02 11.31
N SER A 32 -2.90 -0.80 11.98
CA SER A 32 -4.09 -0.14 11.40
C SER A 32 -3.84 1.29 10.90
N LEU A 33 -2.79 1.96 11.40
CA LEU A 33 -2.37 3.27 10.89
C LEU A 33 -1.72 3.21 9.51
N ALA A 34 -1.06 2.09 9.22
CA ALA A 34 -0.52 1.81 7.90
C ALA A 34 -1.67 1.66 6.88
N LEU A 35 -2.84 1.14 7.30
CA LEU A 35 -4.01 1.08 6.42
C LEU A 35 -4.56 2.47 6.06
N SER A 36 -4.79 3.34 7.05
CA SER A 36 -5.33 4.67 6.79
C SER A 36 -4.36 5.52 5.96
N SER A 37 -3.07 5.49 6.28
CA SER A 37 -2.03 6.14 5.46
C SER A 37 -1.97 5.56 4.04
N LEU A 38 -2.02 4.24 3.88
CA LEU A 38 -2.05 3.59 2.57
C LEU A 38 -3.26 4.03 1.76
N THR A 39 -4.47 4.03 2.35
CA THR A 39 -5.68 4.51 1.65
C THR A 39 -5.53 5.96 1.22
N HIS A 40 -4.95 6.82 2.06
CA HIS A 40 -4.72 8.22 1.73
C HIS A 40 -3.73 8.41 0.58
N VAL A 41 -2.61 7.66 0.57
CA VAL A 41 -1.64 7.69 -0.53
C VAL A 41 -2.26 7.14 -1.82
N LEU A 42 -3.01 6.04 -1.74
CA LEU A 42 -3.70 5.46 -2.89
C LEU A 42 -4.76 6.40 -3.49
N CYS A 43 -5.42 7.24 -2.69
CA CYS A 43 -6.33 8.27 -3.21
C CYS A 43 -5.62 9.32 -4.09
N SER A 44 -4.32 9.56 -3.89
CA SER A 44 -3.55 10.47 -4.76
C SER A 44 -3.08 9.82 -6.06
N LEU A 45 -3.16 8.49 -6.16
CA LEU A 45 -2.72 7.73 -7.31
C LEU A 45 -3.80 7.64 -8.39
N THR A 46 -3.38 7.57 -9.65
CA THR A 46 -4.29 7.40 -10.79
C THR A 46 -5.06 6.06 -10.71
N SER A 47 -6.20 5.94 -11.40
CA SER A 47 -6.97 4.67 -11.44
C SER A 47 -6.13 3.49 -11.90
N ASN A 48 -5.28 3.70 -12.92
CA ASN A 48 -4.41 2.64 -13.46
C ASN A 48 -3.33 2.27 -12.45
N ALA A 49 -2.73 3.25 -11.77
CA ALA A 49 -1.78 3.00 -10.69
C ALA A 49 -2.39 2.17 -9.56
N ARG A 50 -3.61 2.50 -9.12
CA ARG A 50 -4.34 1.70 -8.13
C ARG A 50 -4.56 0.26 -8.60
N GLY A 51 -4.91 0.07 -9.88
CA GLY A 51 -5.04 -1.26 -10.47
C GLY A 51 -3.74 -2.07 -10.49
N ILE A 52 -2.61 -1.42 -10.81
CA ILE A 52 -1.28 -2.06 -10.79
C ILE A 52 -0.90 -2.46 -9.36
N PHE A 53 -1.17 -1.58 -8.38
CA PHE A 53 -0.92 -1.88 -6.98
C PHE A 53 -1.79 -3.05 -6.49
N ARG A 54 -3.08 -3.08 -6.87
CA ARG A 54 -4.01 -4.17 -6.54
C ARG A 54 -3.53 -5.51 -7.07
N LEU A 55 -3.11 -5.59 -8.34
CA LEU A 55 -2.52 -6.81 -8.91
C LEU A 55 -1.31 -7.32 -8.12
N LEU A 56 -0.47 -6.39 -7.64
CA LEU A 56 0.71 -6.73 -6.86
C LEU A 56 0.35 -7.24 -5.46
N VAL A 57 -0.68 -6.65 -4.83
CA VAL A 57 -1.24 -7.10 -3.55
C VAL A 57 -1.84 -8.50 -3.68
N GLU A 58 -2.70 -8.73 -4.66
CA GLU A 58 -3.35 -10.03 -4.90
C GLU A 58 -2.30 -11.13 -5.10
N TYR A 59 -1.30 -10.88 -5.96
CA TYR A 59 -0.24 -11.84 -6.20
C TYR A 59 0.61 -12.13 -4.95
N GLN A 60 0.86 -11.13 -4.11
CA GLN A 60 1.57 -11.34 -2.85
C GLN A 60 0.73 -12.13 -1.84
N LEU A 61 -0.59 -11.94 -1.81
CA LEU A 61 -1.50 -12.69 -0.94
C LEU A 61 -1.64 -14.15 -1.39
N GLU A 62 -1.75 -14.41 -2.70
CA GLU A 62 -1.79 -15.76 -3.27
C GLU A 62 -0.54 -16.59 -2.94
N ASN A 63 0.63 -15.94 -2.86
CA ASN A 63 1.91 -16.59 -2.61
C ASN A 63 2.39 -16.51 -1.15
N LYS A 64 1.56 -15.98 -0.24
CA LYS A 64 1.91 -15.79 1.18
C LYS A 64 2.30 -17.09 1.89
N ASP A 65 1.66 -18.19 1.51
CA ASP A 65 1.89 -19.51 2.13
C ASP A 65 3.18 -20.19 1.65
N ASN A 66 3.83 -19.66 0.61
CA ASN A 66 5.06 -20.22 0.07
C ASN A 66 6.30 -19.56 0.72
N PRO A 67 7.06 -20.28 1.55
CA PRO A 67 8.26 -19.73 2.21
C PRO A 67 9.40 -19.43 1.23
N SER A 68 9.35 -19.95 0.00
CA SER A 68 10.32 -19.65 -1.07
C SER A 68 9.92 -18.45 -1.94
N TYR A 69 8.84 -17.76 -1.62
CA TYR A 69 8.41 -16.58 -2.38
C TYR A 69 9.40 -15.42 -2.20
N LEU A 70 10.05 -15.02 -3.30
CA LEU A 70 11.03 -13.93 -3.33
C LEU A 70 10.43 -12.58 -3.76
N GLY A 71 9.18 -12.59 -4.27
CA GLY A 71 8.49 -11.44 -4.85
C GLY A 71 8.08 -11.69 -6.30
N LEU A 72 7.47 -10.67 -6.93
CA LEU A 72 7.06 -10.71 -8.34
C LEU A 72 8.17 -10.14 -9.23
N SER A 73 8.51 -10.82 -10.33
CA SER A 73 9.49 -10.30 -11.28
C SER A 73 8.91 -9.13 -12.07
N PHE A 74 9.76 -8.19 -12.49
CA PHE A 74 9.32 -7.06 -13.32
C PHE A 74 8.68 -7.53 -14.65
N GLN A 75 9.22 -8.60 -15.25
CA GLN A 75 8.72 -9.14 -16.52
C GLN A 75 7.30 -9.70 -16.38
N ASP A 76 7.05 -10.46 -15.31
CA ASP A 76 5.74 -11.04 -15.04
C ASP A 76 4.70 -9.97 -14.68
N LEU A 77 5.11 -8.97 -13.86
CA LEU A 77 4.25 -7.83 -13.55
C LEU A 77 3.86 -7.08 -14.83
N TYR A 78 4.82 -6.82 -15.72
CA TYR A 78 4.57 -6.12 -16.97
C TYR A 78 3.60 -6.88 -17.87
N GLN A 79 3.77 -8.19 -17.99
CA GLN A 79 2.88 -9.05 -18.76
C GLN A 79 1.44 -8.99 -18.22
N ARG A 80 1.25 -9.14 -16.90
CA ARG A 80 -0.06 -9.06 -16.24
C ARG A 80 -0.70 -7.67 -16.38
N CYS A 81 0.07 -6.61 -16.20
CA CYS A 81 -0.43 -5.24 -16.35
C CYS A 81 -0.88 -4.94 -17.79
N ARG A 82 -0.20 -5.53 -18.78
CA ARG A 82 -0.55 -5.37 -20.19
C ARG A 82 -1.79 -6.18 -20.56
N GLU A 83 -1.94 -7.39 -20.02
CA GLU A 83 -3.14 -8.22 -20.17
C GLU A 83 -4.39 -7.56 -19.55
N ALA A 84 -4.21 -6.85 -18.43
CA ALA A 84 -5.26 -6.08 -17.77
C ALA A 84 -5.48 -4.68 -18.35
N PHE A 85 -4.79 -4.31 -19.45
CA PHE A 85 -4.84 -2.99 -20.09
C PHE A 85 -4.52 -1.80 -19.17
N LEU A 86 -3.75 -2.02 -18.10
CA LEU A 86 -3.39 -0.95 -17.15
C LEU A 86 -2.25 -0.08 -17.65
N VAL A 87 -1.37 -0.64 -18.49
CA VAL A 87 -0.15 0.03 -18.96
C VAL A 87 0.06 -0.19 -20.46
N ASN A 88 0.54 0.85 -21.14
CA ASN A 88 0.82 0.84 -22.58
C ASN A 88 2.28 0.53 -22.94
N SER A 89 3.26 0.75 -22.05
CA SER A 89 4.69 0.62 -22.33
C SER A 89 5.51 0.25 -21.08
N ASP A 90 6.70 -0.30 -21.29
CA ASP A 90 7.64 -0.59 -20.20
C ASP A 90 8.02 0.69 -19.40
N LEU A 91 8.24 1.79 -20.13
CA LEU A 91 8.64 3.08 -19.53
C LEU A 91 7.58 3.62 -18.57
N THR A 92 6.30 3.50 -18.93
CA THR A 92 5.19 3.96 -18.08
C THR A 92 5.05 3.09 -16.82
N LEU A 93 5.25 1.77 -16.91
CA LEU A 93 5.31 0.93 -15.72
C LEU A 93 6.48 1.33 -14.80
N ARG A 94 7.68 1.56 -15.37
CA ARG A 94 8.85 1.99 -14.59
C ARG A 94 8.65 3.32 -13.88
N ALA A 95 8.00 4.29 -14.53
CA ALA A 95 7.64 5.55 -13.90
C ALA A 95 6.71 5.30 -12.69
N GLN A 96 5.69 4.47 -12.86
CA GLN A 96 4.76 4.13 -11.79
C GLN A 96 5.43 3.39 -10.61
N LEU A 97 6.34 2.46 -10.90
CA LEU A 97 7.14 1.77 -9.87
C LEU A 97 8.06 2.74 -9.13
N THR A 98 8.56 3.78 -9.81
CA THR A 98 9.37 4.83 -9.17
C THR A 98 8.52 5.61 -8.17
N GLU A 99 7.32 6.01 -8.57
CA GLU A 99 6.36 6.68 -7.69
C GLU A 99 6.01 5.83 -6.46
N PHE A 100 5.72 4.53 -6.65
CA PHE A 100 5.46 3.61 -5.54
C PHE A 100 6.64 3.48 -4.59
N ARG A 101 7.88 3.54 -5.09
CA ARG A 101 9.08 3.49 -4.27
C ARG A 101 9.26 4.78 -3.48
N ASP A 102 8.98 5.93 -4.08
CA ASP A 102 9.09 7.23 -3.41
C ASP A 102 8.09 7.34 -2.25
N HIS A 103 6.91 6.75 -2.41
CA HIS A 103 5.92 6.60 -1.35
C HIS A 103 6.17 5.41 -0.39
N LYS A 104 7.29 4.68 -0.54
CA LYS A 104 7.66 3.50 0.26
C LYS A 104 6.60 2.37 0.25
N LEU A 105 5.79 2.30 -0.79
CA LEU A 105 4.76 1.26 -0.96
C LEU A 105 5.36 -0.07 -1.43
N ILE A 106 6.47 -0.02 -2.16
CA ILE A 106 7.16 -1.21 -2.66
C ILE A 106 8.64 -1.20 -2.30
N ARG A 107 9.21 -2.39 -2.19
CA ARG A 107 10.64 -2.63 -2.05
C ARG A 107 11.11 -3.54 -3.18
N THR A 108 12.29 -3.24 -3.71
CA THR A 108 12.96 -4.12 -4.67
C THR A 108 14.00 -4.96 -3.94
N LYS A 109 14.02 -6.25 -4.24
CA LYS A 109 15.01 -7.21 -3.75
C LYS A 109 15.66 -7.89 -4.94
N ARG A 110 16.99 -7.83 -5.03
CA ARG A 110 17.73 -8.61 -6.02
C ARG A 110 17.89 -10.04 -5.54
N GLY A 111 17.42 -10.98 -6.35
CA GLY A 111 17.65 -12.41 -6.14
C GLY A 111 19.09 -12.82 -6.44
N ALA A 112 19.46 -14.04 -6.03
CA ALA A 112 20.78 -14.61 -6.32
C ALA A 112 21.04 -14.73 -7.84
N ASP A 113 19.99 -14.87 -8.64
CA ASP A 113 20.03 -14.96 -10.10
C ASP A 113 20.18 -13.60 -10.80
N GLY A 114 20.29 -12.50 -10.03
CA GLY A 114 20.38 -11.13 -10.57
C GLY A 114 19.04 -10.51 -10.98
N VAL A 115 17.95 -11.26 -10.91
CA VAL A 115 16.58 -10.78 -11.20
C VAL A 115 16.09 -9.88 -10.06
N GLU A 116 15.43 -8.77 -10.42
CA GLU A 116 14.79 -7.85 -9.48
C GLU A 116 13.37 -8.30 -9.18
N TYR A 117 13.10 -8.56 -7.90
CA TYR A 117 11.80 -8.93 -7.37
C TYR A 117 11.17 -7.76 -6.62
N LEU A 118 9.89 -7.55 -6.84
CA LEU A 118 9.07 -6.50 -6.24
C LEU A 118 8.22 -7.10 -5.12
N LEU A 119 8.21 -6.45 -3.96
CA LEU A 119 7.45 -6.86 -2.78
C LEU A 119 6.90 -5.67 -2.01
N ILE A 120 5.75 -5.83 -1.38
CA ILE A 120 5.14 -4.82 -0.49
C ILE A 120 5.63 -5.08 0.93
N PRO A 121 6.31 -4.13 1.58
CA PRO A 121 6.83 -4.28 2.93
C PRO A 121 5.73 -4.03 3.99
N MET A 122 4.60 -4.73 3.88
CA MET A 122 3.48 -4.62 4.81
C MET A 122 3.02 -6.01 5.25
N ASP A 123 2.42 -6.07 6.44
CA ASP A 123 1.86 -7.31 6.94
C ASP A 123 0.68 -7.77 6.09
N ALA A 124 0.54 -9.08 5.93
CA ALA A 124 -0.52 -9.64 5.12
C ALA A 124 -1.92 -9.38 5.69
N GLY A 125 -2.08 -9.20 7.02
CA GLY A 125 -3.37 -8.81 7.60
C GLY A 125 -3.86 -7.46 7.08
N ILE A 126 -2.95 -6.48 7.02
CA ILE A 126 -3.18 -5.15 6.43
C ILE A 126 -3.56 -5.29 4.95
N LEU A 127 -2.86 -6.14 4.19
CA LEU A 127 -3.16 -6.33 2.77
C LEU A 127 -4.57 -6.93 2.54
N VAL A 128 -5.01 -7.84 3.40
CA VAL A 128 -6.38 -8.40 3.33
C VAL A 128 -7.44 -7.34 3.66
N ASP A 129 -7.24 -6.59 4.74
CA ASP A 129 -8.14 -5.51 5.14
C ASP A 129 -8.25 -4.42 4.05
N PHE A 130 -7.14 -4.15 3.35
CA PHE A 130 -7.10 -3.25 2.21
C PHE A 130 -7.97 -3.76 1.06
N VAL A 131 -7.80 -5.02 0.65
CA VAL A 131 -8.59 -5.63 -0.45
C VAL A 131 -10.08 -5.67 -0.11
N GLN A 132 -10.45 -5.94 1.14
CA GLN A 132 -11.86 -5.89 1.56
C GLN A 132 -12.43 -4.48 1.44
N LYS A 133 -11.76 -3.46 1.99
CA LYS A 133 -12.23 -2.07 1.90
C LYS A 133 -12.31 -1.53 0.47
N ASP A 134 -11.39 -1.93 -0.39
CA ASP A 134 -11.34 -1.48 -1.79
C ASP A 134 -12.43 -2.12 -2.66
N ASN A 135 -13.08 -3.20 -2.20
CA ASN A 135 -14.24 -3.82 -2.84
C ASN A 135 -15.58 -3.23 -2.36
N ASP A 136 -15.59 -2.56 -1.20
CA ASP A 136 -16.78 -1.93 -0.61
C ASP A 136 -17.05 -0.51 -1.15
N VAL A 137 -16.21 -0.01 -2.07
CA VAL A 137 -16.30 1.30 -2.75
C VAL A 137 -16.61 1.12 -4.23
#